data_AF-A0A382NUT4-F1
#
_entry.id   AF-A0A382NUT4-F1
#
_cell.length_a   1.000
_cell.length_b   1.000
_cell.length_c   1.000
_cell.angle_alpha   90.00
_cell.angle_beta   90.00
_cell.angle_gamma   90.00
#
_symmetry.space_group_name_H-M   'P 1'
#
loop_
_entity.id
_entity.type
_entity.pdbx_description
1 polymer ?
#
loop_
_entity_poly.entity_id
_entity_poly.type
_entity_poly.pdbx_seq_one_letter_code
_entity_poly.pdbx_strand_id
1 'polypeptide(L)'
;MAIQDQMADNLTPEYMTKTIQNDERGLSLISTLWIVTILSVLATQFLYSIRLEGRRQANFVDRTKFHYAAKAGFENAVAVIRADDTPFDSLGEQWASGIEDQIEDGIIIGNMLDYQVQIIDEGSKININTADATTIANLINSSGLLAGSISTEVDTAEENQQLLAQSIIETRPFRTVRDLARVEGMTETLLYGQPQQSQNVNAAQLPDLGLMVQGEDESAQSLPGLVDLVTIYSIDKNTDASGQARVNINSANQQQLTQLTGNNNQQMFTEDEAQALIQGRDYDGIGNLLDAQAVSDETFDNIRDEISVDSSDDNDEEMVNINTG
;
A
#
# COMPACT_ATOMS: atom_id res chain seq x y z
N MET A 1 75.96 8.35 -104.48
CA MET A 1 77.11 9.25 -104.23
C MET A 1 77.39 9.18 -102.74
N ALA A 2 78.64 8.89 -102.40
CA ALA A 2 79.12 8.48 -101.09
C ALA A 2 79.30 9.66 -100.11
N ILE A 3 79.83 9.30 -98.92
CA ILE A 3 80.45 10.12 -97.85
C ILE A 3 79.46 10.34 -96.69
N GLN A 4 79.48 9.63 -95.54
CA GLN A 4 80.54 9.28 -94.57
C GLN A 4 81.13 10.51 -93.87
N ASP A 5 80.78 10.78 -92.61
CA ASP A 5 81.76 10.85 -91.51
C ASP A 5 81.07 11.09 -90.14
N GLN A 6 81.85 10.84 -89.09
CA GLN A 6 81.52 10.33 -87.78
C GLN A 6 81.43 11.42 -86.67
N MET A 7 80.84 11.02 -85.54
CA MET A 7 81.11 11.44 -84.14
C MET A 7 80.50 12.75 -83.61
N ALA A 8 79.51 12.60 -82.73
CA ALA A 8 79.52 13.20 -81.38
C ALA A 8 78.48 12.49 -80.49
N ASP A 9 78.96 11.87 -79.41
CA ASP A 9 78.17 11.36 -78.29
C ASP A 9 77.24 12.45 -77.74
N ASN A 10 75.96 12.12 -77.54
CA ASN A 10 75.20 12.71 -76.44
C ASN A 10 74.12 11.74 -75.95
N LEU A 11 74.40 11.16 -74.80
CA LEU A 11 73.49 10.31 -74.03
C LEU A 11 72.24 11.09 -73.63
N THR A 12 71.05 10.56 -73.96
CA THR A 12 69.85 10.81 -73.15
C THR A 12 69.11 9.49 -72.92
N PRO A 13 68.68 9.19 -71.69
CA PRO A 13 68.12 7.88 -71.35
C PRO A 13 66.71 7.73 -71.90
N GLU A 14 66.45 6.57 -72.48
CA GLU A 14 65.15 6.09 -72.88
C GLU A 14 64.29 5.87 -71.63
N TYR A 15 63.37 6.79 -71.35
CA TYR A 15 62.42 6.65 -70.26
C TYR A 15 61.39 5.57 -70.64
N MET A 16 61.57 4.37 -70.10
CA MET A 16 60.50 3.36 -70.08
C MET A 16 59.29 3.94 -69.34
N THR A 17 58.23 4.28 -70.08
CA THR A 17 56.90 4.49 -69.50
C THR A 17 56.39 3.15 -68.97
N LYS A 18 56.61 2.91 -67.68
CA LYS A 18 55.99 1.81 -66.93
C LYS A 18 54.49 2.09 -66.85
N THR A 19 53.70 1.41 -67.68
CA THR A 19 52.24 1.42 -67.58
C THR A 19 51.88 0.85 -66.21
N ILE A 20 51.37 1.71 -65.32
CA ILE A 20 50.82 1.26 -64.04
C ILE A 20 49.53 0.52 -64.37
N GLN A 21 49.56 -0.82 -64.29
CA GLN A 21 48.34 -1.60 -64.23
C GLN A 21 47.63 -1.23 -62.93
N ASN A 22 46.46 -0.59 -63.05
CA ASN A 22 45.61 -0.30 -61.90
C ASN A 22 45.13 -1.63 -61.28
N ASP A 23 45.52 -1.85 -60.04
CA ASP A 23 45.21 -3.07 -59.29
C ASP A 23 43.78 -2.96 -58.71
N GLU A 24 42.76 -3.19 -59.54
CA GLU A 24 41.33 -3.11 -59.18
C GLU A 24 40.89 -4.11 -58.09
N ARG A 25 41.80 -4.99 -57.66
CA ARG A 25 41.56 -6.05 -56.66
C ARG A 25 41.42 -5.52 -55.23
N GLY A 26 42.04 -4.37 -54.90
CA GLY A 26 41.93 -3.77 -53.56
C GLY A 26 40.60 -3.08 -53.29
N LEU A 27 39.98 -2.50 -54.32
CA LEU A 27 38.72 -1.74 -54.21
C LEU A 27 37.52 -2.65 -53.88
N SER A 28 37.45 -3.83 -54.50
CA SER A 28 36.39 -4.81 -54.21
C SER A 28 36.40 -5.27 -52.75
N LEU A 29 37.60 -5.49 -52.18
CA LEU A 29 37.73 -5.93 -50.79
C LEU A 29 37.19 -4.88 -49.81
N ILE A 30 37.53 -3.61 -50.02
CA ILE A 30 37.07 -2.49 -49.19
C ILE A 30 35.54 -2.37 -49.24
N SER A 31 34.94 -2.45 -50.44
CA SER A 31 33.47 -2.43 -50.58
C SER A 31 32.81 -3.60 -49.86
N THR A 32 33.35 -4.82 -49.97
CA THR A 32 32.81 -5.98 -49.25
C THR A 32 32.92 -5.83 -47.73
N LEU A 33 34.04 -5.30 -47.22
CA LEU A 33 34.23 -5.07 -45.80
C LEU A 33 33.22 -4.05 -45.26
N TRP A 34 32.97 -2.97 -45.99
CA TRP A 34 31.96 -1.96 -45.63
C TRP A 34 30.55 -2.54 -45.64
N ILE A 35 30.20 -3.34 -46.66
CA ILE A 35 28.90 -4.01 -46.72
C ILE A 35 28.72 -4.97 -45.54
N VAL A 36 29.74 -5.80 -45.24
CA VAL A 36 29.70 -6.70 -44.09
C VAL A 36 29.58 -5.93 -42.78
N THR A 37 30.32 -4.83 -42.61
CA THR A 37 30.25 -3.99 -41.41
C THR A 37 28.85 -3.42 -41.20
N ILE A 38 28.23 -2.86 -42.25
CA ILE A 38 26.87 -2.33 -42.19
C ILE A 38 25.87 -3.46 -41.88
N LEU A 39 26.00 -4.60 -42.56
CA LEU A 39 25.17 -5.77 -42.30
C LEU A 39 25.31 -6.28 -40.86
N SER A 40 26.52 -6.29 -40.29
CA SER A 40 26.76 -6.70 -38.90
C SER A 40 26.08 -5.77 -37.90
N VAL A 41 26.12 -4.45 -38.13
CA VAL A 41 25.42 -3.47 -37.27
C VAL A 41 23.90 -3.68 -37.36
N LEU A 42 23.36 -3.81 -38.58
CA LEU A 42 21.91 -4.06 -38.78
C LEU A 42 21.47 -5.39 -38.16
N ALA A 43 22.24 -6.46 -38.34
CA ALA A 43 21.98 -7.76 -37.75
C ALA A 43 21.99 -7.69 -36.22
N THR A 44 22.93 -6.96 -35.62
CA THR A 44 23.01 -6.78 -34.16
C THR A 44 21.77 -6.05 -33.62
N GLN A 45 21.34 -4.98 -34.30
CA GLN A 45 20.15 -4.23 -33.92
C GLN A 45 18.88 -5.10 -34.00
N PHE A 46 18.76 -5.91 -35.05
CA PHE A 46 17.64 -6.82 -35.23
C PHE A 46 17.60 -7.91 -34.14
N LEU A 47 18.75 -8.50 -33.81
CA LEU A 47 18.86 -9.48 -32.73
C LEU A 47 18.48 -8.87 -31.37
N TYR A 48 18.93 -7.63 -31.11
CA TYR A 48 18.54 -6.90 -29.91
C TYR A 48 17.02 -6.67 -29.84
N SER A 49 16.41 -6.24 -30.96
CA SER A 49 14.97 -6.04 -31.06
C SER A 49 14.17 -7.32 -30.81
N ILE A 50 14.59 -8.46 -31.38
CA ILE A 50 13.93 -9.76 -31.14
C ILE A 50 14.00 -10.15 -29.66
N ARG A 51 15.17 -9.97 -29.02
CA ARG A 51 15.33 -10.30 -27.59
C ARG A 51 14.43 -9.42 -26.72
N LEU A 52 14.31 -8.14 -27.03
CA LEU A 52 13.41 -7.22 -26.33
C LEU A 52 11.95 -7.64 -26.50
N GLU A 53 11.54 -7.97 -27.73
CA GLU A 53 10.19 -8.42 -28.05
C GLU A 53 9.84 -9.71 -27.29
N GLY A 54 10.75 -10.69 -27.28
CA GLY A 54 10.55 -11.94 -26.53
C GLY A 54 10.34 -11.70 -25.03
N ARG A 55 11.10 -10.77 -24.42
CA ARG A 55 10.90 -10.40 -23.00
C ARG A 55 9.57 -9.69 -22.76
N ARG A 56 9.13 -8.81 -23.68
CA ARG A 56 7.83 -8.14 -23.57
C ARG A 56 6.67 -9.12 -23.65
N GLN A 57 6.76 -10.08 -24.58
CA GLN A 57 5.74 -11.12 -24.74
C GLN A 57 5.65 -12.03 -23.52
N ALA A 58 6.79 -12.48 -22.98
CA ALA A 58 6.82 -13.26 -21.75
C ALA A 58 6.18 -12.50 -20.58
N ASN A 59 6.59 -11.25 -20.34
CA ASN A 59 6.01 -10.41 -19.29
C ASN A 59 4.50 -10.18 -19.47
N PHE A 60 4.02 -10.03 -20.71
CA PHE A 60 2.60 -9.86 -20.99
C PHE A 60 1.80 -11.11 -20.66
N VAL A 61 2.33 -12.28 -21.03
CA VAL A 61 1.75 -13.58 -20.69
C VAL A 61 1.72 -13.76 -19.18
N ASP A 62 2.83 -13.54 -18.49
CA ASP A 62 2.93 -13.68 -17.03
C ASP A 62 1.98 -12.73 -16.31
N ARG A 63 1.91 -11.46 -16.73
CA ARG A 63 0.96 -10.49 -16.17
C ARG A 63 -0.48 -10.97 -16.31
N THR A 64 -0.83 -11.57 -17.45
CA THR A 64 -2.17 -12.09 -17.69
C THR A 64 -2.47 -13.29 -16.78
N LYS A 65 -1.52 -14.23 -16.66
CA LYS A 65 -1.63 -15.40 -15.78
C LYS A 65 -1.86 -15.00 -14.33
N PHE A 66 -0.98 -14.16 -13.79
CA PHE A 66 -1.07 -13.71 -12.40
C PHE A 66 -2.30 -12.83 -12.15
N HIS A 67 -2.77 -12.07 -13.15
CA HIS A 67 -4.02 -11.33 -13.02
C HIS A 67 -5.22 -12.26 -12.84
N TYR A 68 -5.31 -13.34 -13.63
CA TYR A 68 -6.40 -14.31 -13.48
C TYR A 68 -6.26 -15.16 -12.21
N ALA A 69 -5.03 -15.48 -11.78
CA ALA A 69 -4.80 -16.13 -10.50
C ALA A 69 -5.27 -15.25 -9.32
N ALA A 70 -4.91 -13.96 -9.33
CA ALA A 70 -5.40 -13.00 -8.33
C ALA A 70 -6.93 -12.84 -8.38
N LYS A 71 -7.52 -12.83 -9.58
CA LYS A 71 -8.98 -12.81 -9.73
C LYS A 71 -9.64 -14.06 -9.16
N ALA A 72 -9.06 -15.24 -9.35
CA ALA A 72 -9.57 -16.47 -8.75
C ALA A 72 -9.57 -16.40 -7.23
N GLY A 73 -8.48 -15.90 -6.62
CA GLY A 73 -8.43 -15.63 -5.19
C GLY A 73 -9.51 -14.66 -4.73
N PHE A 74 -9.70 -13.55 -5.46
CA PHE A 74 -10.77 -12.59 -5.17
C PHE A 74 -12.17 -13.24 -5.20
N GLU A 75 -12.50 -14.01 -6.23
CA GLU A 75 -13.79 -14.69 -6.34
C GLU A 75 -13.96 -15.77 -5.25
N ASN A 76 -12.87 -16.44 -4.85
CA ASN A 76 -12.87 -17.38 -3.74
C ASN A 76 -13.17 -16.66 -2.41
N ALA A 77 -12.51 -15.53 -2.14
CA ALA A 77 -12.80 -14.69 -0.98
C ALA A 77 -14.26 -14.22 -0.95
N VAL A 78 -14.81 -13.78 -2.08
CA VAL A 78 -16.24 -13.43 -2.18
C VAL A 78 -17.14 -14.64 -1.91
N ALA A 79 -16.77 -15.84 -2.36
CA ALA A 79 -17.52 -17.05 -2.08
C ALA A 79 -17.48 -17.44 -0.60
N VAL A 80 -16.33 -17.27 0.07
CA VAL A 80 -16.18 -17.48 1.52
C VAL A 80 -17.06 -16.52 2.29
N ILE A 81 -17.00 -15.22 1.99
CA ILE A 81 -17.83 -14.19 2.66
C ILE A 81 -19.33 -14.45 2.41
N ARG A 82 -19.72 -14.85 1.20
CA ARG A 82 -21.15 -15.16 0.90
C ARG A 82 -21.65 -16.45 1.55
N ALA A 83 -20.75 -17.37 1.84
CA ALA A 83 -21.09 -18.60 2.54
C ALA A 83 -21.14 -18.38 4.06
N ASP A 84 -20.73 -17.20 4.53
CA ASP A 84 -20.84 -16.84 5.92
C ASP A 84 -22.27 -16.47 6.27
N ASP A 85 -22.88 -17.27 7.13
CA ASP A 85 -24.26 -17.13 7.58
C ASP A 85 -24.32 -16.56 9.01
N THR A 86 -23.19 -16.13 9.58
CA THR A 86 -23.16 -15.51 10.90
C THR A 86 -23.74 -14.09 10.85
N PRO A 87 -24.49 -13.68 11.89
CA PRO A 87 -25.05 -12.34 11.97
C PRO A 87 -24.02 -11.29 12.43
N PHE A 88 -22.82 -11.70 12.81
CA PHE A 88 -21.73 -10.85 13.31
C PHE A 88 -20.46 -11.15 12.52
N ASP A 89 -19.54 -10.19 12.45
CA ASP A 89 -18.22 -10.36 11.85
C ASP A 89 -17.15 -10.33 12.95
N SER A 90 -16.26 -11.32 13.00
CA SER A 90 -15.17 -11.36 13.98
C SER A 90 -13.87 -11.92 13.43
N LEU A 91 -12.73 -11.50 14.00
CA LEU A 91 -11.40 -12.01 13.63
C LEU A 91 -11.21 -13.52 13.89
N GLY A 92 -12.17 -14.18 14.56
CA GLY A 92 -12.18 -15.62 14.78
C GLY A 92 -12.79 -16.42 13.63
N GLU A 93 -13.37 -15.77 12.63
CA GLU A 93 -14.08 -16.41 11.52
C GLU A 93 -13.15 -16.84 10.38
N GLN A 94 -13.66 -17.73 9.53
CA GLN A 94 -12.88 -18.33 8.44
C GLN A 94 -12.39 -17.30 7.42
N TRP A 95 -13.11 -16.20 7.24
CA TRP A 95 -12.68 -15.14 6.32
C TRP A 95 -11.44 -14.39 6.85
N ALA A 96 -11.24 -14.31 8.17
CA ALA A 96 -10.17 -13.54 8.80
C ALA A 96 -8.79 -14.25 8.78
N SER A 97 -8.75 -15.58 8.61
CA SER A 97 -7.49 -16.35 8.59
C SER A 97 -6.67 -16.19 7.30
N GLY A 98 -7.19 -15.47 6.31
CA GLY A 98 -6.63 -15.40 4.96
C GLY A 98 -6.85 -16.71 4.18
N ILE A 99 -6.74 -16.60 2.86
CA ILE A 99 -6.94 -17.72 1.92
C ILE A 99 -5.66 -17.90 1.13
N GLU A 100 -5.05 -19.07 1.26
CA GLU A 100 -3.92 -19.52 0.45
C GLU A 100 -4.36 -20.76 -0.33
N ASP A 101 -4.29 -20.67 -1.65
CA ASP A 101 -4.71 -21.76 -2.53
C ASP A 101 -4.04 -21.63 -3.91
N GLN A 102 -4.25 -22.64 -4.76
CA GLN A 102 -3.62 -22.76 -6.05
C GLN A 102 -4.64 -22.86 -7.16
N ILE A 103 -4.32 -22.28 -8.32
CA ILE A 103 -5.10 -22.44 -9.53
C ILE A 103 -4.24 -22.93 -10.69
N GLU A 104 -4.80 -23.80 -11.52
CA GLU A 104 -4.13 -24.26 -12.72
C GLU A 104 -3.95 -23.10 -13.73
N ASP A 105 -2.75 -22.99 -14.28
CA ASP A 105 -2.42 -22.07 -15.36
C ASP A 105 -3.21 -22.44 -16.63
N GLY A 106 -4.12 -21.55 -17.05
CA GLY A 106 -4.93 -21.75 -18.24
C GLY A 106 -4.15 -21.74 -19.57
N ILE A 107 -2.85 -21.45 -19.55
CA ILE A 107 -1.97 -21.45 -20.73
C ILE A 107 -1.02 -22.65 -20.70
N ILE A 108 -0.42 -22.95 -19.54
CA ILE A 108 0.49 -24.09 -19.35
C ILE A 108 -0.21 -25.13 -18.48
N ILE A 109 -0.84 -26.09 -19.13
CA ILE A 109 -1.53 -27.21 -18.48
C ILE A 109 -0.57 -27.94 -17.53
N GLY A 110 -1.01 -28.19 -16.30
CA GLY A 110 -0.24 -28.86 -15.25
C GLY A 110 0.72 -27.95 -14.48
N ASN A 111 0.75 -26.64 -14.73
CA ASN A 111 1.42 -25.67 -13.87
C ASN A 111 0.41 -25.06 -12.89
N MET A 112 0.72 -25.04 -11.60
CA MET A 112 -0.11 -24.44 -10.56
C MET A 112 0.45 -23.06 -10.19
N LEU A 113 -0.44 -22.08 -10.07
CA LEU A 113 -0.11 -20.73 -9.63
C LEU A 113 -0.67 -20.53 -8.22
N ASP A 114 0.21 -20.17 -7.30
CA ASP A 114 -0.17 -19.82 -5.94
C ASP A 114 -0.79 -18.42 -5.90
N TYR A 115 -1.84 -18.27 -5.11
CA TYR A 115 -2.36 -16.97 -4.72
C TYR A 115 -2.60 -16.91 -3.21
N GLN A 116 -2.48 -15.70 -2.68
CA GLN A 116 -2.78 -15.39 -1.29
C GLN A 116 -3.76 -14.23 -1.25
N VAL A 117 -4.80 -14.36 -0.44
CA VAL A 117 -5.81 -13.34 -0.20
C VAL A 117 -5.87 -13.05 1.29
N GLN A 118 -5.82 -11.77 1.63
CA GLN A 118 -6.09 -11.28 2.97
C GLN A 118 -7.38 -10.47 2.91
N ILE A 119 -8.30 -10.78 3.82
CA ILE A 119 -9.53 -10.01 4.02
C ILE A 119 -9.31 -9.22 5.31
N ILE A 120 -9.61 -7.92 5.26
CA ILE A 120 -9.44 -7.01 6.38
C ILE A 120 -10.78 -6.33 6.58
N ASP A 121 -11.27 -6.34 7.81
CA ASP A 121 -12.45 -5.57 8.17
C ASP A 121 -12.12 -4.07 8.12
N GLU A 122 -12.78 -3.35 7.21
CA GLU A 122 -12.67 -1.90 7.11
C GLU A 122 -13.45 -1.18 8.22
N GLY A 123 -14.37 -1.86 8.90
CA GLY A 123 -15.14 -1.35 10.02
C GLY A 123 -14.30 -0.92 11.21
N SER A 124 -13.29 -1.73 11.55
CA SER A 124 -12.30 -1.41 12.60
C SER A 124 -11.48 -0.14 12.36
N LYS A 125 -11.47 0.40 11.13
CA LYS A 125 -10.69 1.59 10.75
C LYS A 125 -11.51 2.87 10.82
N ILE A 126 -10.85 4.00 11.03
CA ILE A 126 -11.53 5.29 11.15
C ILE A 126 -11.94 5.82 9.77
N ASN A 127 -13.23 6.14 9.59
CA ASN A 127 -13.71 6.70 8.33
C ASN A 127 -13.32 8.17 8.16
N ILE A 128 -12.43 8.44 7.22
CA ILE A 128 -11.86 9.76 7.01
C ILE A 128 -12.82 10.77 6.40
N ASN A 129 -13.95 10.32 5.82
CA ASN A 129 -14.97 11.20 5.28
C ASN A 129 -15.95 11.69 6.35
N THR A 130 -16.08 10.96 7.47
CA THR A 130 -17.10 11.24 8.49
C THR A 130 -16.55 11.59 9.86
N ALA A 131 -15.32 11.17 10.19
CA ALA A 131 -14.67 11.51 11.45
C ALA A 131 -14.57 13.03 11.66
N ASP A 132 -14.61 13.48 12.90
CA ASP A 132 -14.40 14.87 13.28
C ASP A 132 -12.89 15.24 13.29
N ALA A 133 -12.60 16.55 13.38
CA ALA A 133 -11.23 17.05 13.36
C ALA A 133 -10.40 16.53 14.55
N THR A 134 -11.06 16.37 15.69
CA THR A 134 -10.52 15.90 16.96
C THR A 134 -10.11 14.43 16.88
N THR A 135 -10.98 13.53 16.37
CA THR A 135 -10.61 12.12 16.17
C THR A 135 -9.45 11.96 15.20
N ILE A 136 -9.41 12.75 14.12
CA ILE A 136 -8.31 12.70 13.16
C ILE A 136 -7.00 13.19 13.78
N ALA A 137 -7.03 14.29 14.54
CA ALA A 137 -5.85 14.80 15.23
C ALA A 137 -5.34 13.79 16.27
N ASN A 138 -6.25 13.18 17.05
CA ASN A 138 -5.91 12.15 18.03
C ASN A 138 -5.36 10.87 17.37
N LEU A 139 -5.89 10.46 16.22
CA LEU A 139 -5.35 9.34 15.44
C LEU A 139 -3.91 9.61 15.01
N ILE A 140 -3.64 10.80 14.47
CA ILE A 140 -2.32 11.19 14.02
C ILE A 140 -1.33 11.25 15.21
N ASN A 141 -1.79 11.70 16.37
CA ASN A 141 -1.00 11.76 17.60
C ASN A 141 -0.66 10.37 18.16
N SER A 142 -1.68 9.54 18.38
CA SER A 142 -1.55 8.18 18.94
C SER A 142 -0.69 7.26 18.06
N SER A 143 -0.68 7.49 16.75
CA SER A 143 0.10 6.70 15.80
C SER A 143 1.59 7.06 15.77
N GLY A 144 2.04 8.05 16.57
CA GLY A 144 3.44 8.51 16.59
C GLY A 144 3.94 9.00 15.23
N LEU A 145 3.02 9.30 14.31
CA LEU A 145 3.30 9.40 12.88
C LEU A 145 3.95 10.74 12.51
N LEU A 146 3.82 11.72 13.40
CA LEU A 146 4.46 13.02 13.32
C LEU A 146 5.81 13.04 14.03
N ALA A 147 6.75 12.29 13.49
CA ALA A 147 8.17 12.42 13.87
C ALA A 147 8.84 13.68 13.27
N GLY A 148 8.11 14.51 12.52
CA GLY A 148 8.64 15.72 11.89
C GLY A 148 7.59 16.81 11.72
N SER A 149 8.01 18.06 11.92
CA SER A 149 7.18 19.26 11.75
C SER A 149 6.66 19.35 10.32
N ILE A 150 5.34 19.28 10.14
CA ILE A 150 4.66 19.41 8.84
C ILE A 150 4.85 20.81 8.24
N SER A 151 5.02 21.83 9.09
CA SER A 151 5.24 23.21 8.65
C SER A 151 6.41 23.86 9.39
N THR A 152 7.14 24.72 8.68
CA THR A 152 8.21 25.58 9.22
C THR A 152 7.69 26.80 9.98
N GLU A 153 6.36 27.00 10.02
CA GLU A 153 5.72 28.21 10.56
C GLU A 153 5.02 27.99 11.91
N VAL A 154 4.98 26.75 12.42
CA VAL A 154 4.23 26.38 13.62
C VAL A 154 5.14 25.74 14.66
N ASP A 155 5.21 26.37 15.84
CA ASP A 155 6.15 26.03 16.92
C ASP A 155 5.78 24.75 17.70
N THR A 156 4.56 24.21 17.53
CA THR A 156 4.08 23.04 18.30
C THR A 156 3.61 21.89 17.40
N ALA A 157 3.81 20.65 17.85
CA ALA A 157 3.35 19.45 17.14
C ALA A 157 1.82 19.35 17.09
N GLU A 158 1.13 19.83 18.14
CA GLU A 158 -0.32 19.82 18.29
C GLU A 158 -1.03 20.73 17.26
N GLU A 159 -0.55 21.96 17.06
CA GLU A 159 -1.12 22.85 16.04
C GLU A 159 -0.93 22.29 14.62
N ASN A 160 0.20 21.65 14.34
CA ASN A 160 0.44 21.00 13.05
C ASN A 160 -0.53 19.83 12.80
N GLN A 161 -0.87 19.05 13.83
CA GLN A 161 -1.89 17.99 13.75
C GLN A 161 -3.25 18.57 13.41
N GLN A 162 -3.61 19.66 14.08
CA GLN A 162 -4.91 20.28 13.91
C GLN A 162 -5.05 20.92 12.53
N LEU A 163 -4.00 21.53 12.01
CA LEU A 163 -3.97 22.04 10.63
C LEU A 163 -4.10 20.91 9.60
N LEU A 164 -3.42 19.77 9.81
CA LEU A 164 -3.56 18.61 8.93
C LEU A 164 -4.97 17.99 9.01
N ALA A 165 -5.55 17.89 10.22
CA ALA A 165 -6.93 17.43 10.38
C ALA A 165 -7.92 18.35 9.65
N GLN A 166 -7.72 19.67 9.73
CA GLN A 166 -8.55 20.63 9.01
C GLN A 166 -8.36 20.56 7.50
N SER A 167 -7.13 20.43 7.00
CA SER A 167 -6.89 20.29 5.56
C SER A 167 -7.50 18.98 5.00
N ILE A 168 -7.51 17.90 5.79
CA ILE A 168 -8.21 16.66 5.46
C ILE A 168 -9.72 16.92 5.33
N ILE A 169 -10.33 17.61 6.31
CA ILE A 169 -11.77 17.92 6.31
C ILE A 169 -12.14 18.81 5.11
N GLU A 170 -11.35 19.84 4.82
CA GLU A 170 -11.59 20.74 3.70
C GLU A 170 -11.48 20.04 2.34
N THR A 171 -10.67 18.99 2.23
CA THR A 171 -10.46 18.25 0.96
C THR A 171 -11.54 17.20 0.71
N ARG A 172 -12.41 16.91 1.68
CA ARG A 172 -13.50 15.94 1.53
C ARG A 172 -14.43 16.30 0.36
N PRO A 173 -15.05 15.30 -0.30
CA PRO A 173 -14.99 13.87 -0.01
C PRO A 173 -13.85 13.13 -0.76
N PHE A 174 -13.28 12.12 -0.11
CA PHE A 174 -12.29 11.22 -0.70
C PHE A 174 -12.95 10.00 -1.35
N ARG A 175 -12.41 9.56 -2.49
CA ARG A 175 -12.88 8.35 -3.22
C ARG A 175 -12.01 7.13 -2.98
N THR A 176 -10.77 7.35 -2.55
CA THR A 176 -9.81 6.32 -2.16
C THR A 176 -8.97 6.84 -1.01
N VAL A 177 -8.45 5.94 -0.16
CA VAL A 177 -7.51 6.33 0.90
C VAL A 177 -6.25 7.00 0.32
N ARG A 178 -5.82 6.61 -0.89
CA ARG A 178 -4.68 7.24 -1.58
C ARG A 178 -4.93 8.69 -1.99
N ASP A 179 -6.17 9.15 -2.07
CA ASP A 179 -6.46 10.56 -2.36
C ASP A 179 -5.98 11.49 -1.23
N LEU A 180 -5.75 10.96 -0.02
CA LEU A 180 -5.14 11.68 1.09
C LEU A 180 -3.75 12.22 0.75
N ALA A 181 -3.02 11.58 -0.18
CA ALA A 181 -1.72 12.08 -0.66
C ALA A 181 -1.78 13.50 -1.27
N ARG A 182 -2.97 13.97 -1.66
CA ARG A 182 -3.17 15.31 -2.24
C ARG A 182 -3.44 16.39 -1.20
N VAL A 183 -3.68 16.01 0.05
CA VAL A 183 -3.99 16.94 1.13
C VAL A 183 -2.75 17.76 1.47
N GLU A 184 -2.93 19.06 1.67
CA GLU A 184 -1.85 19.95 2.07
C GLU A 184 -1.32 19.55 3.45
N GLY A 185 0.00 19.35 3.54
CA GLY A 185 0.68 18.86 4.74
C GLY A 185 0.79 17.32 4.83
N MET A 186 0.21 16.56 3.89
CA MET A 186 0.36 15.10 3.87
C MET A 186 1.74 14.69 3.36
N THR A 187 2.42 13.81 4.08
CA THR A 187 3.73 13.25 3.69
C THR A 187 3.63 11.76 3.37
N GLU A 188 4.58 11.22 2.59
CA GLU A 188 4.62 9.78 2.29
C GLU A 188 4.79 8.94 3.55
N THR A 189 5.53 9.44 4.54
CA THR A 189 5.72 8.77 5.84
C THR A 189 4.44 8.78 6.68
N LEU A 190 3.62 9.83 6.58
CA LEU A 190 2.30 9.87 7.21
C LEU A 190 1.32 8.92 6.51
N LEU A 191 1.35 8.86 5.18
CA LEU A 191 0.39 8.04 4.46
C LEU A 191 0.72 6.54 4.52
N TYR A 192 1.98 6.18 4.31
CA TYR A 192 2.43 4.79 4.16
C TYR A 192 3.22 4.24 5.37
N GLY A 193 3.47 5.08 6.39
CA GLY A 193 4.28 4.70 7.54
C GLY A 193 5.78 4.75 7.26
N GLN A 194 6.58 4.39 8.26
CA GLN A 194 8.03 4.30 8.12
C GLN A 194 8.44 2.84 7.89
N PRO A 195 9.10 2.50 6.76
CA PRO A 195 9.61 1.15 6.56
C PRO A 195 10.68 0.85 7.62
N GLN A 196 10.65 -0.38 8.16
CA GLN A 196 11.70 -0.85 9.07
C GLN A 196 13.06 -0.65 8.41
N GLN A 197 13.85 0.29 8.94
CA GLN A 197 15.28 0.28 8.69
C GLN A 197 15.83 -0.91 9.46
N SER A 198 15.89 -2.07 8.81
CA SER A 198 16.65 -3.21 9.28
C SER A 198 18.08 -2.72 9.54
N GLN A 199 18.43 -2.49 10.81
CA GLN A 199 19.81 -2.28 11.21
C GLN A 199 20.55 -3.58 10.91
N ASN A 200 21.20 -3.61 9.75
CA ASN A 200 22.33 -4.49 9.54
C ASN A 200 23.41 -4.02 10.51
N VAL A 201 23.36 -4.52 11.75
CA VAL A 201 24.52 -4.49 12.64
C VAL A 201 25.59 -5.30 11.94
N ASN A 202 26.55 -4.61 11.33
CA ASN A 202 27.76 -5.23 10.80
C ASN A 202 28.45 -5.98 11.94
N ALA A 203 28.21 -7.28 12.06
CA ALA A 203 28.80 -8.19 13.04
C ALA A 203 30.30 -8.45 12.76
N ALA A 204 31.05 -7.44 12.32
CA ALA A 204 32.46 -7.53 11.96
C ALA A 204 33.37 -6.58 12.78
N GLN A 205 32.83 -5.82 13.74
CA GLN A 205 33.64 -4.94 14.60
C GLN A 205 33.17 -5.01 16.06
N LEU A 206 33.49 -6.13 16.73
CA LEU A 206 33.54 -6.19 18.18
C LEU A 206 34.98 -6.53 18.58
N PRO A 207 35.75 -5.62 19.22
CA PRO A 207 36.81 -6.04 20.13
C PRO A 207 36.16 -6.43 21.46
N ASP A 208 36.18 -7.74 21.71
CA ASP A 208 36.45 -8.38 23.01
C ASP A 208 36.53 -7.43 24.22
N LEU A 209 35.39 -7.09 24.80
CA LEU A 209 35.27 -6.82 26.24
C LEU A 209 33.90 -7.31 26.70
N GLY A 210 33.92 -8.35 27.53
CA GLY A 210 32.76 -9.04 28.07
C GLY A 210 31.89 -8.16 28.97
N LEU A 211 31.13 -7.26 28.36
CA LEU A 211 29.97 -6.64 28.96
C LEU A 211 28.74 -7.32 28.37
N MET A 212 28.00 -8.03 29.23
CA MET A 212 26.66 -8.50 28.91
C MET A 212 25.79 -7.26 28.75
N VAL A 213 25.61 -6.77 27.52
CA VAL A 213 24.54 -5.82 27.22
C VAL A 213 23.26 -6.63 27.23
N GLN A 214 22.56 -6.55 28.35
CA GLN A 214 21.15 -6.90 28.44
C GLN A 214 20.40 -5.82 27.64
N GLY A 215 20.43 -5.94 26.32
CA GLY A 215 19.56 -5.21 25.44
C GLY A 215 18.26 -5.99 25.43
N GLU A 216 17.26 -5.47 26.13
CA GLU A 216 15.88 -5.80 25.82
C GLU A 216 15.71 -5.57 24.32
N ASP A 217 15.24 -6.59 23.60
CA ASP A 217 14.81 -6.49 22.22
C ASP A 217 13.64 -5.51 22.16
N GLU A 218 13.91 -4.20 22.18
CA GLU A 218 13.01 -3.20 21.61
C GLU A 218 12.96 -3.49 20.12
N SER A 219 12.07 -4.44 19.79
CA SER A 219 11.56 -4.64 18.44
C SER A 219 11.12 -3.27 17.97
N ALA A 220 11.94 -2.61 17.14
CA ALA A 220 11.61 -1.32 16.57
C ALA A 220 10.26 -1.47 15.86
N GLN A 221 9.19 -1.02 16.52
CA GLN A 221 7.84 -1.18 16.05
C GLN A 221 7.72 -0.38 14.76
N SER A 222 7.35 -1.06 13.67
CA SER A 222 6.97 -0.37 12.43
C SER A 222 5.80 0.54 12.76
N LEU A 223 5.98 1.85 12.61
CA LEU A 223 4.88 2.80 12.79
C LEU A 223 3.92 2.64 11.61
N PRO A 224 2.65 2.22 11.84
CA PRO A 224 1.68 2.02 10.77
C PRO A 224 1.36 3.35 10.09
N GLY A 225 1.15 3.32 8.77
CA GLY A 225 0.72 4.50 8.02
C GLY A 225 -0.76 4.79 8.23
N LEU A 226 -1.21 6.00 7.88
CA LEU A 226 -2.65 6.30 7.84
C LEU A 226 -3.42 5.31 6.97
N VAL A 227 -2.81 4.77 5.91
CA VAL A 227 -3.46 3.77 5.04
C VAL A 227 -3.90 2.49 5.76
N ASP A 228 -3.25 2.17 6.88
CA ASP A 228 -3.57 0.99 7.68
C ASP A 228 -4.65 1.29 8.72
N LEU A 229 -4.83 2.56 9.08
CA LEU A 229 -5.69 3.01 10.17
C LEU A 229 -7.00 3.67 9.73
N VAL A 230 -7.05 4.16 8.50
CA VAL A 230 -8.22 4.87 7.97
C VAL A 230 -8.89 4.12 6.83
N THR A 231 -10.18 4.35 6.71
CA THR A 231 -11.03 3.86 5.62
C THR A 231 -11.85 5.00 5.04
N ILE A 232 -12.48 4.75 3.90
CA ILE A 232 -13.56 5.59 3.34
C ILE A 232 -14.93 4.89 3.39
N TYR A 233 -14.95 3.61 3.79
CA TYR A 233 -16.14 2.78 3.97
C TYR A 233 -16.12 2.18 5.37
N SER A 234 -17.21 2.33 6.11
CA SER A 234 -17.32 1.85 7.49
C SER A 234 -18.78 1.54 7.85
N ILE A 235 -19.47 0.91 6.92
CA ILE A 235 -20.87 0.54 7.10
C ILE A 235 -20.88 -0.94 7.49
N ASP A 236 -21.49 -1.25 8.62
CA ASP A 236 -21.55 -2.60 9.19
C ASP A 236 -22.93 -2.85 9.81
N LYS A 237 -23.31 -4.11 9.99
CA LYS A 237 -24.56 -4.49 10.66
C LYS A 237 -24.60 -3.91 12.08
N ASN A 238 -25.76 -3.43 12.53
CA ASN A 238 -25.93 -2.89 13.89
C ASN A 238 -26.02 -4.01 14.95
N THR A 239 -25.07 -4.93 14.93
CA THR A 239 -24.99 -6.12 15.78
C THR A 239 -23.66 -6.16 16.53
N ASP A 240 -23.68 -6.68 17.74
CA ASP A 240 -22.50 -6.92 18.57
C ASP A 240 -21.76 -8.21 18.17
N ALA A 241 -20.62 -8.48 18.80
CA ALA A 241 -19.79 -9.67 18.57
C ALA A 241 -20.47 -11.01 18.92
N SER A 242 -21.67 -10.97 19.53
CA SER A 242 -22.51 -12.13 19.83
C SER A 242 -23.70 -12.29 18.88
N GLY A 243 -23.89 -11.34 17.95
CA GLY A 243 -25.01 -11.31 17.01
C GLY A 243 -26.30 -10.73 17.58
N GLN A 244 -26.26 -10.09 18.76
CA GLN A 244 -27.38 -9.32 19.31
C GLN A 244 -27.35 -7.88 18.76
N ALA A 245 -28.50 -7.22 18.68
CA ALA A 245 -28.56 -5.82 18.25
C ALA A 245 -27.82 -4.92 19.25
N ARG A 246 -26.94 -4.04 18.77
CA ARG A 246 -26.20 -3.13 19.65
C ARG A 246 -27.15 -2.24 20.44
N VAL A 247 -26.80 -1.97 21.69
CA VAL A 247 -27.62 -1.14 22.57
C VAL A 247 -27.47 0.32 22.16
N ASN A 248 -28.57 0.93 21.67
CA ASN A 248 -28.56 2.34 21.32
C ASN A 248 -28.52 3.23 22.59
N ILE A 249 -27.42 3.94 22.82
CA ILE A 249 -27.19 4.69 24.07
C ILE A 249 -28.14 5.88 24.24
N ASN A 250 -28.60 6.48 23.15
CA ASN A 250 -29.55 7.61 23.17
C ASN A 250 -30.98 7.16 23.56
N SER A 251 -31.34 5.89 23.36
CA SER A 251 -32.68 5.35 23.64
C SER A 251 -32.71 4.32 24.78
N ALA A 252 -31.60 3.67 25.09
CA ALA A 252 -31.50 2.55 26.04
C ALA A 252 -31.91 2.93 27.46
N ASN A 253 -32.74 2.09 28.08
CA ASN A 253 -33.14 2.27 29.47
C ASN A 253 -32.03 1.84 30.44
N GLN A 254 -32.18 2.22 31.72
CA GLN A 254 -31.18 1.94 32.76
C GLN A 254 -30.86 0.44 32.88
N GLN A 255 -31.83 -0.45 32.66
CA GLN A 255 -31.61 -1.89 32.74
C GLN A 255 -30.81 -2.42 31.54
N GLN A 256 -30.96 -1.84 30.36
CA GLN A 256 -30.17 -2.19 29.18
C GLN A 256 -28.72 -1.76 29.33
N LEU A 257 -28.48 -0.55 29.88
CA LEU A 257 -27.13 -0.04 30.13
C LEU A 257 -26.39 -0.85 31.20
N THR A 258 -27.06 -1.25 32.29
CA THR A 258 -26.44 -2.08 33.34
C THR A 258 -26.26 -3.54 32.95
N GLN A 259 -26.89 -3.99 31.86
CA GLN A 259 -26.70 -5.32 31.29
C GLN A 259 -25.53 -5.40 30.29
N LEU A 260 -24.92 -4.27 29.91
CA LEU A 260 -23.70 -4.26 29.11
C LEU A 260 -22.57 -4.89 29.92
N THR A 261 -21.96 -5.92 29.34
CA THR A 261 -20.92 -6.71 29.99
C THR A 261 -19.70 -6.74 29.11
N GLY A 262 -18.61 -6.10 29.52
CA GLY A 262 -17.38 -6.12 28.74
C GLY A 262 -16.79 -7.52 28.61
N ASN A 263 -15.68 -7.64 27.87
CA ASN A 263 -14.96 -8.87 27.50
C ASN A 263 -14.76 -9.94 28.61
N ASN A 264 -14.90 -9.60 29.90
CA ASN A 264 -14.75 -10.49 31.05
C ASN A 264 -16.06 -10.76 31.84
N ASN A 265 -17.24 -10.53 31.27
CA ASN A 265 -18.54 -10.57 31.96
C ASN A 265 -18.63 -9.62 33.17
N GLN A 266 -17.81 -8.56 33.18
CA GLN A 266 -17.86 -7.54 34.23
C GLN A 266 -18.92 -6.51 33.87
N GLN A 267 -19.73 -6.15 34.85
CA GLN A 267 -20.71 -5.09 34.69
C GLN A 267 -19.98 -3.76 34.53
N MET A 268 -20.21 -3.09 33.39
CA MET A 268 -19.44 -1.91 33.00
C MET A 268 -20.03 -0.62 33.55
N PHE A 269 -21.35 -0.60 33.75
CA PHE A 269 -22.05 0.55 34.32
C PHE A 269 -22.77 0.18 35.61
N THR A 270 -22.49 0.96 36.65
CA THR A 270 -23.31 1.00 37.86
C THR A 270 -24.65 1.70 37.59
N GLU A 271 -25.62 1.55 38.50
CA GLU A 271 -26.92 2.22 38.39
C GLU A 271 -26.77 3.75 38.30
N ASP A 272 -25.80 4.32 39.03
CA ASP A 272 -25.53 5.76 39.06
C ASP A 272 -24.88 6.26 37.77
N GLU A 273 -23.94 5.50 37.20
CA GLU A 273 -23.28 5.81 35.92
C GLU A 273 -24.27 5.71 34.74
N ALA A 274 -25.09 4.65 34.72
CA ALA A 274 -26.16 4.51 33.72
C ALA A 274 -27.15 5.68 33.80
N GLN A 275 -27.48 6.16 35.00
CA GLN A 275 -28.35 7.31 35.19
C GLN A 275 -27.69 8.63 34.76
N ALA A 276 -26.37 8.75 34.90
CA ALA A 276 -25.62 9.91 34.41
C ALA A 276 -25.59 9.95 32.87
N LEU A 277 -25.40 8.79 32.22
CA LEU A 277 -25.49 8.66 30.77
C LEU A 277 -26.88 9.00 30.24
N ILE A 278 -27.94 8.55 30.93
CA ILE A 278 -29.32 8.88 30.56
C ILE A 278 -29.59 10.38 30.69
N GLN A 279 -28.98 11.06 31.66
CA GLN A 279 -29.12 12.52 31.84
C GLN A 279 -28.32 13.33 30.82
N GLY A 280 -27.23 12.76 30.30
CA GLY A 280 -26.35 13.37 29.30
C GLY A 280 -26.67 13.03 27.85
N ARG A 281 -27.84 12.43 27.57
CA ARG A 281 -28.26 12.04 26.22
C ARG A 281 -28.24 13.22 25.25
N ASP A 282 -27.85 12.91 24.03
CA ASP A 282 -27.59 13.75 22.83
C ASP A 282 -26.17 13.46 22.32
N TYR A 283 -25.82 12.16 22.25
CA TYR A 283 -24.53 11.72 21.75
C TYR A 283 -24.61 11.60 20.23
N ASP A 284 -23.86 12.44 19.53
CA ASP A 284 -23.73 12.41 18.06
C ASP A 284 -22.76 11.32 17.58
N GLY A 285 -21.98 10.71 18.50
CA GLY A 285 -21.03 9.64 18.24
C GLY A 285 -20.65 8.87 19.51
N ILE A 286 -20.19 7.63 19.36
CA ILE A 286 -19.70 6.71 20.38
C ILE A 286 -18.49 7.38 21.01
N GLY A 287 -17.62 8.05 20.23
CA GLY A 287 -16.51 8.84 20.75
C GLY A 287 -16.91 9.94 21.76
N ASN A 288 -18.10 10.53 21.65
CA ASN A 288 -18.59 11.51 22.63
C ASN A 288 -18.87 10.91 24.01
N LEU A 289 -18.89 9.58 24.12
CA LEU A 289 -19.02 8.89 25.41
C LEU A 289 -17.75 9.02 26.25
N LEU A 290 -16.57 9.21 25.64
CA LEU A 290 -15.33 9.51 26.37
C LEU A 290 -15.38 10.88 27.07
N ASP A 291 -16.16 11.81 26.53
CA ASP A 291 -16.40 13.12 27.15
C ASP A 291 -17.45 13.05 28.28
N ALA A 292 -18.23 11.97 28.33
CA ALA A 292 -19.18 11.75 29.40
C ALA A 292 -18.42 11.35 30.67
N GLN A 293 -18.60 12.14 31.74
CA GLN A 293 -17.91 11.97 33.03
C GLN A 293 -18.11 10.59 33.71
N ALA A 294 -18.99 9.75 33.16
CA ALA A 294 -19.35 8.42 33.65
C ALA A 294 -18.66 7.27 32.90
N VAL A 295 -17.85 7.52 31.86
CA VAL A 295 -17.19 6.47 31.07
C VAL A 295 -15.67 6.67 31.13
N SER A 296 -14.94 5.64 31.57
CA SER A 296 -13.47 5.62 31.46
C SER A 296 -13.03 5.06 30.11
N ASP A 297 -11.82 5.39 29.65
CA ASP A 297 -11.22 4.82 28.42
C ASP A 297 -11.27 3.29 28.41
N GLU A 298 -10.93 2.66 29.55
CA GLU A 298 -11.01 1.21 29.73
C GLU A 298 -12.44 0.69 29.63
N THR A 299 -13.42 1.42 30.16
CA THR A 299 -14.83 1.02 30.08
C THR A 299 -15.31 1.11 28.65
N PHE A 300 -14.94 2.19 27.95
CA PHE A 300 -15.29 2.47 26.57
C PHE A 300 -14.75 1.41 25.60
N ASP A 301 -13.46 1.09 25.69
CA ASP A 301 -12.82 0.09 24.83
C ASP A 301 -13.48 -1.29 24.96
N ASN A 302 -14.01 -1.61 26.15
CA ASN A 302 -14.65 -2.89 26.42
C ASN A 302 -16.10 -3.00 25.94
N ILE A 303 -16.79 -1.88 25.71
CA ILE A 303 -18.22 -1.86 25.34
C ILE A 303 -18.46 -1.30 23.94
N ARG A 304 -17.44 -0.72 23.30
CA ARG A 304 -17.56 -0.05 21.99
C ARG A 304 -18.26 -0.92 20.95
N ASP A 305 -18.04 -2.22 21.00
CA ASP A 305 -18.61 -3.19 20.05
C ASP A 305 -20.05 -3.59 20.41
N GLU A 306 -20.52 -3.29 21.62
CA GLU A 306 -21.86 -3.63 22.13
C GLU A 306 -22.87 -2.48 22.02
N ILE A 307 -22.40 -1.27 21.68
CA ILE A 307 -23.20 -0.03 21.75
C ILE A 307 -23.27 0.70 20.40
N SER A 308 -24.31 1.52 20.23
CA SER A 308 -24.52 2.35 19.04
C SER A 308 -25.16 3.68 19.46
N VAL A 309 -24.98 4.78 18.72
CA VAL A 309 -25.79 6.01 18.92
C VAL A 309 -26.84 6.21 17.82
N ASP A 310 -26.77 5.46 16.72
CA ASP A 310 -27.65 5.62 15.57
C ASP A 310 -28.96 4.87 15.78
N SER A 311 -30.08 5.52 15.46
CA SER A 311 -31.41 4.94 15.52
C SER A 311 -31.71 4.28 14.18
N SER A 312 -31.83 2.96 14.17
CA SER A 312 -32.25 2.14 13.03
C SER A 312 -33.73 2.35 12.68
N ASP A 313 -34.17 3.60 12.50
CA ASP A 313 -35.60 3.96 12.38
C ASP A 313 -35.99 4.33 10.93
N ASP A 314 -35.07 4.20 9.98
CA ASP A 314 -35.32 4.42 8.55
C ASP A 314 -35.05 3.14 7.77
N ASN A 315 -36.08 2.29 7.61
CA ASN A 315 -36.49 1.34 6.53
C ASN A 315 -35.49 0.76 5.47
N ASP A 316 -34.20 1.04 5.54
CA ASP A 316 -33.06 0.38 4.87
C ASP A 316 -32.22 -0.41 5.92
N GLU A 317 -32.90 -0.79 7.02
CA GLU A 317 -32.40 -1.25 8.33
C GLU A 317 -31.69 -2.60 8.30
N GLU A 318 -30.36 -2.58 8.17
CA GLU A 318 -29.52 -3.51 8.94
C GLU A 318 -28.11 -2.96 9.14
N MET A 319 -27.63 -2.09 8.24
CA MET A 319 -26.26 -1.57 8.27
C MET A 319 -26.19 -0.09 8.70
N VAL A 320 -25.33 0.20 9.67
CA VAL A 320 -25.06 1.53 10.24
C VAL A 320 -23.59 1.90 10.02
N ASN A 321 -23.29 3.20 9.95
CA ASN A 321 -21.91 3.64 9.92
C ASN A 321 -21.31 3.59 11.34
N ILE A 322 -20.41 2.65 11.57
CA ILE A 322 -19.82 2.38 12.90
C ILE A 322 -18.77 3.41 13.35
N ASN A 323 -18.42 4.38 12.50
CA ASN A 323 -17.51 5.47 12.84
C ASN A 323 -18.17 6.84 12.99
N THR A 324 -19.45 6.97 12.62
CA THR A 324 -20.29 8.11 13.00
C THR A 324 -21.24 7.77 14.13
N GLY A 325 -21.32 6.48 14.44
CA GLY A 325 -21.99 5.96 15.61
C GLY A 325 -21.29 6.45 16.84
#